data_AF-A0A5W2Z4A4-F1
#
_entry.id   AF-A0A5W2Z4A4-F1
#
_cell.length_a   1.000
_cell.length_b   1.000
_cell.length_c   1.000
_cell.angle_alpha   90.00
_cell.angle_beta   90.00
_cell.angle_gamma   90.00
#
_symmetry.space_group_name_H-M   'P 1'
#
loop_
_entity.id
_entity.type
_entity.pdbx_description
1 polymer ?
#
loop_
_entity_poly.entity_id
_entity_poly.type
_entity_poly.pdbx_seq_one_letter_code
_entity_poly.pdbx_strand_id
1 'polypeptide(L)' 'MNSADLSKILEEHKVWITSMRESGSRANLRGADLLDANLRGANLRGANLRGADLCGANLRGA' A
#
# COMPACT_ATOMS: atom_id res chain seq x y z
N MET A 1 -6.21 -2.44 10.54
CA MET A 1 -4.75 -2.68 10.33
C MET A 1 -3.99 -1.59 11.06
N ASN A 2 -2.84 -1.85 11.67
CA ASN A 2 -2.11 -0.80 12.40
C ASN A 2 -1.23 0.02 11.42
N SER A 3 -0.94 1.27 11.77
CA SER A 3 -0.13 2.18 10.93
C SER A 3 1.28 1.65 10.64
N ALA A 4 1.86 0.90 11.58
CA ALA A 4 3.17 0.28 11.43
C ALA A 4 3.15 -0.85 10.38
N ASP A 5 2.11 -1.70 10.38
CA ASP A 5 1.96 -2.79 9.41
C ASP A 5 1.78 -2.23 8.00
N LEU A 6 0.94 -1.20 7.86
CA LEU A 6 0.71 -0.53 6.59
C LEU A 6 2.01 0.06 6.04
N SER A 7 2.76 0.79 6.88
CA SER A 7 4.03 1.40 6.48
C SER A 7 5.03 0.34 6.02
N LYS A 8 5.12 -0.79 6.72
CA LYS A 8 6.00 -1.90 6.33
C LYS A 8 5.63 -2.48 4.97
N ILE A 9 4.33 -2.71 4.71
CA ILE A 9 3.85 -3.20 3.41
C ILE A 9 4.22 -2.23 2.28
N LEU A 10 4.05 -0.92 2.52
CA LEU A 10 4.38 0.10 1.53
C LEU A 10 5.89 0.18 1.25
N GLU A 11 6.74 0.05 2.27
CA GLU A 11 8.20 0.02 2.09
C GLU A 11 8.64 -1.24 1.33
N GLU A 12 8.12 -2.42 1.68
CA GLU A 12 8.40 -3.65 0.93
C GLU A 12 7.94 -3.55 -0.53
N HIS A 13 6.80 -2.92 -0.78
CA HIS A 13 6.28 -2.71 -2.13
C HIS A 13 7.10 -1.71 -2.91
N LYS A 14 7.58 -0.65 -2.26
CA LYS A 14 8.51 0.30 -2.86
C LYS A 14 9.79 -0.39 -3.30
N VAL A 15 10.38 -1.23 -2.44
CA VAL A 15 11.55 -2.04 -2.79
C VAL A 15 11.22 -2.93 -3.99
N TRP A 16 10.06 -3.60 -3.99
CA TRP A 16 9.59 -4.42 -5.11
C TRP A 16 9.49 -3.68 -6.45
N ILE A 17 9.01 -2.45 -6.46
CA ILE A 17 8.93 -1.65 -7.68
C ILE A 17 10.34 -1.20 -8.12
N THR A 18 11.14 -0.71 -7.18
CA THR A 18 12.48 -0.18 -7.48
C THR A 18 13.48 -1.26 -7.88
N SER A 19 13.32 -2.48 -7.39
CA SER A 19 14.16 -3.64 -7.71
C SER A 19 13.72 -4.35 -8.99
N MET A 20 12.85 -3.75 -9.80
CA MET A 20 12.31 -4.38 -11.02
C MET A 20 11.64 -5.75 -10.74
N ARG A 21 10.97 -5.88 -9.59
CA ARG A 21 10.30 -7.11 -9.13
C ARG A 21 11.26 -8.24 -8.72
N GLU A 22 12.54 -7.95 -8.52
CA GLU A 22 13.54 -8.94 -8.10
C GLU A 22 13.63 -9.10 -6.57
N SER A 23 13.29 -8.05 -5.80
CA SER A 23 13.40 -8.06 -4.33
C SER A 23 12.30 -7.24 -3.66
N GLY A 24 11.73 -7.73 -2.56
CA GLY A 24 10.58 -7.12 -1.87
C GLY A 24 9.24 -7.81 -2.20
N SER A 25 8.17 -7.32 -1.57
CA SER A 25 6.84 -7.94 -1.66
C SER A 25 5.85 -7.00 -2.34
N ARG A 26 5.06 -7.53 -3.29
CA ARG A 26 3.91 -6.80 -3.83
C ARG A 26 2.92 -6.48 -2.71
N ALA A 27 2.51 -5.22 -2.56
CA ALA A 27 1.53 -4.84 -1.54
C ALA A 27 0.22 -5.61 -1.73
N ASN A 28 -0.16 -6.39 -0.71
CA ASN A 28 -1.44 -7.08 -0.65
C ASN A 28 -2.30 -6.46 0.46
N LEU A 29 -3.18 -5.55 0.04
CA LEU A 29 -4.11 -4.81 0.89
C LEU A 29 -5.56 -5.29 0.65
N ARG A 30 -5.73 -6.52 0.16
CA ARG A 30 -7.04 -7.10 -0.10
C ARG A 30 -7.84 -7.19 1.19
N GLY A 31 -9.02 -6.57 1.23
CA GLY A 31 -9.86 -6.55 2.44
C GLY A 31 -9.27 -5.73 3.58
N ALA A 32 -8.22 -4.93 3.33
CA ALA A 32 -7.62 -4.11 4.37
C ALA A 32 -8.55 -2.95 4.74
N ASP A 33 -8.72 -2.73 6.03
CA ASP A 33 -9.31 -1.50 6.56
C ASP A 33 -8.24 -0.40 6.49
N LEU A 34 -8.43 0.51 5.53
CA LEU A 34 -7.60 1.69 5.27
C LEU A 34 -8.44 2.96 5.48
N LEU A 35 -9.49 2.89 6.31
CA LEU A 35 -10.31 4.04 6.68
C LEU A 35 -9.41 5.15 7.24
N ASP A 36 -9.53 6.35 6.68
CA ASP A 36 -8.71 7.53 7.02
C ASP A 36 -7.17 7.31 6.92
N ALA A 37 -6.73 6.27 6.20
CA ALA A 37 -5.32 5.98 6.06
C ALA A 37 -4.60 7.04 5.20
N ASN A 38 -3.41 7.46 5.64
CA ASN A 38 -2.58 8.36 4.85
C ASN A 38 -1.69 7.58 3.88
N LEU A 39 -2.15 7.48 2.63
CA LEU A 39 -1.45 6.83 1.52
C LEU A 39 -0.82 7.85 0.55
N ARG A 40 -0.67 9.11 0.98
CA ARG A 40 -0.18 10.19 0.13
C ARG A 40 1.22 9.89 -0.39
N GLY A 41 1.38 9.88 -1.72
CA GLY A 41 2.65 9.58 -2.37
C GLY A 41 3.07 8.10 -2.33
N ALA A 42 2.22 7.21 -1.83
CA ALA A 42 2.52 5.79 -1.77
C ALA A 42 2.41 5.19 -3.18
N ASN A 43 3.49 4.59 -3.68
CA ASN A 43 3.43 3.94 -5.00
C ASN A 43 2.69 2.61 -4.88
N LEU A 44 1.39 2.60 -5.19
CA LEU A 44 0.52 1.42 -5.15
C LEU A 44 0.45 0.70 -6.50
N ARG A 45 1.42 0.92 -7.39
CA ARG A 45 1.38 0.35 -8.75
C ARG A 45 1.39 -1.17 -8.70
N GLY A 46 0.26 -1.74 -9.09
CA GLY A 46 0.04 -3.16 -9.04
C GLY A 46 -0.30 -3.68 -7.64
N ALA A 47 -0.45 -2.87 -6.60
CA ALA A 47 -0.95 -3.36 -5.32
C ALA A 47 -2.33 -4.04 -5.46
N ASN A 48 -2.60 -5.06 -4.64
CA ASN A 48 -3.93 -5.68 -4.58
C ASN A 48 -4.79 -4.97 -3.53
N LEU A 49 -5.70 -4.11 -3.98
CA LEU A 49 -6.64 -3.36 -3.11
C LEU A 49 -8.06 -3.94 -3.14
N ARG A 50 -8.25 -5.17 -3.65
CA ARG A 50 -9.59 -5.71 -3.86
C ARG A 50 -10.35 -5.82 -2.52
N GLY A 51 -11.47 -5.11 -2.41
CA GLY A 51 -12.28 -5.08 -1.21
C GLY A 51 -11.66 -4.34 -0.02
N ALA A 52 -10.58 -3.57 -0.24
CA ALA A 52 -10.06 -2.67 0.79
C ALA A 52 -11.06 -1.53 1.04
N ASP A 53 -11.23 -1.14 2.29
CA ASP A 53 -11.98 0.06 2.64
C ASP A 53 -11.05 1.27 2.58
N LEU A 54 -11.21 2.10 1.55
CA LEU A 54 -10.44 3.31 1.31
C LEU A 54 -11.24 4.58 1.66
N CYS A 55 -12.35 4.45 2.40
CA CYS A 55 -13.15 5.61 2.79
C CYS A 55 -12.28 6.59 3.60
N GLY A 56 -12.32 7.88 3.26
CA GLY A 56 -11.47 8.90 3.92
C GLY A 56 -9.95 8.78 3.68
N ALA A 57 -9.46 7.75 2.98
CA ALA A 57 -8.03 7.56 2.75
C ALA A 57 -7.44 8.69 1.90
N ASN A 58 -6.31 9.25 2.34
CA ASN A 58 -5.59 10.26 1.57
C ASN A 58 -4.73 9.59 0.48
N LEU A 59 -5.27 9.49 -0.73
CA LEU A 59 -4.60 8.92 -1.91
C LEU A 59 -3.88 9.97 -2.76
N ARG A 60 -3.61 11.17 -2.24
CA ARG A 60 -3.02 12.24 -3.04
C ARG A 60 -1.63 11.83 -3.54
N GLY A 61 -1.49 11.64 -4.85
CA GLY A 61 -0.23 11.23 -5.49
C GLY A 61 0.16 9.76 -5.27
N ALA A 62 -0.80 8.91 -4.88
CA ALA A 62 -0.64 7.46 -4.84
C ALA A 62 -0.71 6.81 -6.23
#